data_AF-A0A821EZT5-F1
#
_entry.id   AF-A0A821EZT5-F1
#
_cell.length_a   1.000
_cell.length_b   1.000
_cell.length_c   1.000
_cell.angle_alpha   90.00
_cell.angle_beta   90.00
_cell.angle_gamma   90.00
#
_symmetry.space_group_name_H-M   'P 1'
#
loop_
_entity.id
_entity.type
_entity.pdbx_description
1 polymer ?
#
loop_
_entity_poly.entity_id
_entity_poly.type
_entity_poly.pdbx_seq_one_letter_code
_entity_poly.pdbx_strand_id
1 'polypeptide(L)' 'MIDTRQAWSGANSFFAWALPQDDQITLINTLRKNNVHVIRIFLATIDDSQAGSRAIAA' A
#
# COMPACT_ATOMS: atom_id res chain seq x y z
N MET A 1 12.34 -9.35 28.02
CA MET A 1 11.52 -8.13 28.21
C MET A 1 11.18 -7.63 26.80
N ILE A 2 9.90 -7.60 26.41
CA ILE A 2 9.50 -7.09 25.09
C ILE A 2 9.43 -5.56 25.22
N ASP A 3 10.30 -4.85 24.53
CA ASP A 3 10.28 -3.39 24.49
C ASP A 3 9.14 -2.94 23.56
N THR A 4 8.06 -2.43 24.15
CA THR A 4 6.89 -1.93 23.42
C THR A 4 7.08 -0.51 22.87
N ARG A 5 8.25 0.12 23.08
CA ARG A 5 8.56 1.49 22.64
C ARG A 5 9.45 1.54 21.39
N GLN A 6 9.67 0.41 20.73
CA GLN A 6 10.46 0.37 19.51
C GLN A 6 9.84 1.31 18.46
N ALA A 7 10.59 2.34 18.07
CA ALA A 7 10.16 3.27 17.02
C ALA A 7 10.00 2.50 15.71
N TRP A 8 8.84 2.63 15.08
CA TRP A 8 8.52 1.99 13.80
C TRP A 8 8.15 3.03 12.76
N SER A 9 8.49 2.74 11.50
CA SER A 9 8.11 3.56 10.35
C SER A 9 6.93 2.93 9.62
N GLY A 10 5.99 3.78 9.21
CA GLY A 10 4.79 3.39 8.48
C GLY A 10 4.60 4.21 7.21
N ALA A 11 3.87 3.64 6.25
CA ALA A 11 3.47 4.30 5.01
C ALA A 11 1.94 4.27 4.84
N ASN A 12 1.40 5.19 4.02
CA ASN A 12 0.00 5.21 3.63
C ASN A 12 -0.10 4.99 2.11
N SER A 13 -1.03 4.16 1.67
CA SER A 13 -1.37 4.03 0.25
C SER A 13 -2.88 3.90 0.06
N PHE A 14 -3.44 4.70 -0.85
CA PHE A 14 -4.88 4.69 -1.13
C PHE A 14 -5.29 3.60 -2.12
N PHE A 15 -4.35 3.08 -2.91
CA PHE A 15 -4.62 2.22 -4.06
C PHE A 15 -3.79 0.92 -4.05
N ALA A 16 -3.00 0.65 -3.01
CA ALA A 16 -2.14 -0.55 -2.96
C ALA A 16 -2.88 -1.87 -3.23
N TRP A 17 -4.15 -1.98 -2.83
CA TRP A 17 -4.98 -3.17 -3.05
C TRP A 17 -5.47 -3.30 -4.51
N ALA A 18 -5.55 -2.19 -5.24
CA ALA A 18 -6.05 -2.11 -6.61
C ALA A 18 -4.94 -2.27 -7.65
N LEU A 19 -3.68 -2.29 -7.23
CA LEU A 19 -2.54 -2.52 -8.11
C LEU A 19 -2.55 -3.95 -8.67
N PRO A 20 -2.03 -4.18 -9.89
CA PRO A 20 -1.68 -5.51 -10.37
C PRO A 20 -0.74 -6.23 -9.37
N GLN A 21 -0.79 -7.56 -9.34
CA GLN A 21 -0.05 -8.36 -8.35
C GLN A 21 1.47 -8.06 -8.36
N ASP A 22 2.08 -7.90 -9.54
CA ASP A 22 3.50 -7.60 -9.68
C ASP A 22 3.88 -6.23 -9.08
N ASP A 23 2.99 -5.25 -9.22
CA ASP A 23 3.17 -3.91 -8.65
C ASP A 23 2.98 -3.93 -7.12
N GLN A 24 2.06 -4.75 -6.61
CA GLN A 24 1.93 -4.98 -5.16
C GLN A 24 3.21 -5.58 -4.57
N ILE A 25 3.79 -6.59 -5.25
CA ILE A 25 5.04 -7.21 -4.84
C ILE A 25 6.18 -6.18 -4.85
N THR A 26 6.25 -5.35 -5.90
CA THR A 26 7.26 -4.28 -6.01
C THR A 26 7.12 -3.24 -4.89
N LEU A 27 5.89 -2.83 -4.58
CA LEU A 27 5.58 -1.94 -3.46
C LEU A 27 6.06 -2.53 -2.14
N ILE A 28 5.68 -3.78 -1.82
CA ILE A 28 6.06 -4.45 -0.57
C ILE A 28 7.59 -4.59 -0.47
N ASN A 29 8.26 -4.97 -1.57
CA ASN A 29 9.71 -5.07 -1.60
C ASN A 29 10.39 -3.71 -1.38
N THR A 30 9.82 -2.64 -1.90
CA THR A 30 10.32 -1.28 -1.69
C THR A 30 10.15 -0.85 -0.23
N LEU A 31 9.01 -1.11 0.40
CA LEU A 31 8.79 -0.81 1.81
C LEU A 31 9.78 -1.57 2.70
N ARG A 32 10.00 -2.86 2.41
CA ARG A 32 11.00 -3.69 3.10
C ARG A 32 12.41 -3.11 2.98
N LYS A 33 12.84 -2.75 1.75
CA LYS A 33 14.17 -2.13 1.52
C LYS A 33 14.37 -0.83 2.30
N ASN A 34 13.29 -0.11 2.59
CA ASN A 34 13.30 1.15 3.31
C ASN A 34 12.96 1.02 4.81
N ASN A 35 12.97 -0.20 5.36
CA ASN A 35 12.70 -0.46 6.78
C ASN A 35 11.32 0.06 7.26
N VAL A 36 10.34 0.09 6.34
CA VAL A 36 8.94 0.40 6.64
C VAL A 36 8.22 -0.90 6.95
N HIS A 37 7.62 -0.99 8.13
CA HIS A 37 7.05 -2.23 8.65
C HIS A 37 5.51 -2.23 8.65
N VAL A 38 4.90 -1.05 8.55
CA VAL A 38 3.45 -0.88 8.58
C VAL A 38 3.01 -0.15 7.33
N ILE A 39 1.97 -0.64 6.67
CA ILE A 39 1.27 0.10 5.62
C ILE A 39 -0.21 0.22 5.99
N ARG A 40 -0.72 1.44 5.95
CA ARG A 40 -2.15 1.71 6.02
C ARG A 40 -2.71 1.77 4.60
N ILE A 41 -3.73 0.96 4.34
CA ILE A 41 -4.45 0.96 3.08
C ILE A 41 -5.89 1.44 3.26
N PHE A 42 -6.43 2.11 2.25
CA PHE A 42 -7.86 2.39 2.16
C PHE A 42 -8.53 1.33 1.30
N LEU A 43 -9.49 0.60 1.86
CA LEU A 43 -10.34 -0.32 1.11
C LEU A 43 -11.61 0.44 0.71
N ALA A 44 -11.77 0.68 -0.59
CA ALA A 44 -12.96 1.29 -1.15
C ALA A 44 -13.40 0.47 -2.35
N THR A 45 -14.70 0.29 -2.55
CA THR A 45 -15.20 -0.28 -3.81
C THR A 45 -14.92 0.73 -4.92
N ILE A 46 -14.05 0.39 -5.88
CA ILE A 46 -13.89 1.17 -7.10
C ILE A 46 -15.06 0.78 -7.99
N ASP A 47 -16.09 1.60 -7.98
CA ASP A 47 -17.14 1.54 -8.99
C ASP A 47 -16.58 2.13 -10.30
N ASP A 48 -16.97 1.61 -11.47
CA ASP A 48 -16.46 2.05 -12.78
C ASP A 48 -16.72 3.54 -13.08
N SER A 49 -17.53 4.19 -12.24
CA SER A 49 -17.92 5.60 -12.31
C SER A 49 -17.08 6.56 -11.46
N GLN A 50 -16.20 6.07 -10.57
CA GLN A 50 -15.41 6.93 -9.67
C GLN A 50 -14.11 7.42 -10.33
N ALA A 51 -13.76 8.69 -10.11
CA ALA A 51 -12.53 9.29 -10.62
C ALA A 51 -11.29 8.61 -10.01
N GLY A 52 -10.72 7.66 -10.74
CA GLY A 52 -9.55 6.88 -10.33
C GLY A 52 -9.44 5.53 -11.06
N SER A 53 -10.57 4.95 -11.45
CA SER A 53 -10.65 3.65 -12.17
C SER A 53 -10.01 3.67 -13.56
N ARG A 54 -9.90 4.87 -14.17
CA ARG A 54 -9.34 5.04 -15.52
C ARG A 54 -7.81 5.02 -15.60
N ALA A 55 -7.10 5.03 -14.47
CA ALA A 55 -5.65 5.05 -14.47
C ALA A 55 -5.02 3.69 -14.87
N ILE A 56 -5.81 2.60 -14.96
CA ILE A 56 -5.32 1.23 -15.23
C ILE A 56 -5.73 0.72 -16.63
N ALA A 57 -6.36 1.57 -17.47
CA ALA A 57 -6.71 1.21 -18.84
C ALA A 57 -5.84 2.00 -19.85
N ALA A 58 -4.56 1.67 -19.94
CA ALA A 58 -3.64 2.12 -20.98
C ALA A 58 -2.71 0.98 -21.40
#